data_AF-A0A127MGB4-F1
#
_entry.id   AF-A0A127MGB4-F1
#
_cell.length_a   1.000
_cell.length_b   1.000
_cell.length_c   1.000
_cell.angle_alpha   90.00
_cell.angle_beta   90.00
_cell.angle_gamma   90.00
#
_symmetry.space_group_name_H-M   'P 1'
#
loop_
_entity.id
_entity.type
_entity.pdbx_description
1 polymer ?
#
loop_
_entity_poly.entity_id
_entity_poly.type
_entity_poly.pdbx_seq_one_letter_code
_entity_poly.pdbx_strand_id
1 'polypeptide(L)'
;MIDPIDVTKNVFTAFGAADVDMIVQWLHPDVRIEFYGPEVIPYAGTYEGLNRARGFFETVLSSVDIHQFDPEEFICEGDKVVVTGHLRLTARSTGREIESDFVHVITVADEKWLLFRDFMNTVEAAKAFAE
;
A
#
# COMPACT_ATOMS: atom_id res chain seq x y z
N MET A 1 10.76 19.76 9.01
CA MET A 1 10.35 18.42 9.45
C MET A 1 8.88 18.30 9.16
N ILE A 2 8.55 17.60 8.08
CA ILE A 2 7.17 17.22 7.73
C ILE A 2 6.70 16.18 8.75
N ASP A 3 5.46 16.31 9.22
CA ASP A 3 4.87 15.34 10.14
C ASP A 3 4.76 13.95 9.46
N PRO A 4 5.06 12.83 10.15
CA PRO A 4 4.95 11.49 9.57
C PRO A 4 3.55 11.16 8.99
N ILE A 5 2.48 11.70 9.59
CA ILE A 5 1.12 11.57 9.05
C ILE A 5 1.01 12.29 7.72
N ASP A 6 1.57 13.49 7.59
CA ASP A 6 1.52 14.27 6.35
C ASP A 6 2.36 13.60 5.24
N VAL A 7 3.52 13.04 5.57
CA VAL A 7 4.28 12.18 4.62
C VAL A 7 3.41 11.03 4.11
N THR A 8 2.70 10.35 5.00
CA THR A 8 1.82 9.22 4.66
C THR A 8 0.63 9.66 3.80
N LYS A 9 0.00 10.79 4.11
CA LYS A 9 -1.07 11.37 3.30
C LYS A 9 -0.60 11.78 1.90
N ASN A 10 0.64 12.28 1.76
CA ASN A 10 1.22 12.60 0.46
C ASN A 10 1.40 11.35 -0.40
N VAL A 11 1.86 10.24 0.19
CA VAL A 11 1.95 8.94 -0.50
C VAL A 11 0.57 8.46 -0.95
N PHE A 12 -0.44 8.48 -0.06
CA PHE A 12 -1.80 8.08 -0.43
C PHE A 12 -2.42 8.97 -1.50
N THR A 13 -2.15 10.28 -1.46
CA THR A 13 -2.61 11.23 -2.49
C THR A 13 -2.00 10.89 -3.85
N ALA A 14 -0.70 10.63 -3.89
CA ALA A 14 0.00 10.23 -5.12
C ALA A 14 -0.50 8.88 -5.64
N PHE A 15 -0.76 7.92 -4.74
CA PHE A 15 -1.34 6.62 -5.07
C PHE A 15 -2.75 6.75 -5.67
N GLY A 16 -3.62 7.57 -5.07
CA GLY A 16 -4.96 7.84 -5.59
C GLY A 16 -4.96 8.55 -6.96
N ALA A 17 -3.90 9.29 -7.28
CA ALA A 17 -3.67 9.88 -8.59
C ALA A 17 -2.99 8.94 -9.60
N ALA A 18 -2.68 7.70 -9.20
CA ALA A 18 -1.88 6.74 -9.96
C ALA A 18 -0.51 7.29 -10.41
N ASP A 19 0.07 8.23 -9.65
CA ASP A 19 1.35 8.88 -9.95
C ASP A 19 2.50 8.17 -9.24
N VAL A 20 3.00 7.09 -9.85
CA VAL A 20 4.10 6.28 -9.31
C VAL A 20 5.39 7.10 -9.16
N ASP A 21 5.64 8.05 -10.05
CA ASP A 21 6.83 8.89 -9.97
C ASP A 21 6.78 9.79 -8.73
N MET A 22 5.62 10.34 -8.41
CA MET A 22 5.40 11.09 -7.17
C MET A 22 5.48 10.20 -5.94
N ILE A 23 4.89 8.99 -5.97
CA ILE A 23 5.01 8.03 -4.85
C ILE A 23 6.48 7.80 -4.51
N VAL A 24 7.30 7.49 -5.51
CA VAL A 24 8.73 7.17 -5.33
C VAL A 24 9.52 8.33 -4.71
N GLN A 25 9.10 9.59 -4.92
CA GLN A 25 9.73 10.75 -4.27
C GLN A 25 9.54 10.76 -2.74
N TRP A 26 8.50 10.13 -2.23
CA TRP A 26 8.21 10.01 -0.80
C TRP A 26 8.77 8.73 -0.15
N LEU A 27 9.50 7.91 -0.91
CA LEU A 27 10.13 6.70 -0.40
C LEU A 27 11.60 6.94 -0.04
N HIS A 28 12.06 6.24 0.99
CA HIS A 28 13.47 6.22 1.39
C HIS A 28 14.28 5.37 0.39
N PRO A 29 15.56 5.68 0.09
CA PRO A 29 16.40 4.85 -0.78
C PRO A 29 16.42 3.37 -0.39
N ASP A 30 16.43 3.09 0.91
CA ASP A 30 16.40 1.75 1.52
C ASP A 30 14.99 1.29 1.92
N VAL A 31 13.94 1.81 1.28
CA VAL A 31 12.56 1.45 1.58
C VAL A 31 12.33 -0.07 1.51
N ARG A 32 11.55 -0.61 2.44
CA ARG A 32 11.05 -1.98 2.41
C ARG A 32 9.53 -1.99 2.44
N ILE A 33 8.92 -2.80 1.57
CA ILE A 33 7.48 -3.06 1.53
C ILE A 33 7.24 -4.53 1.83
N GLU A 34 6.28 -4.82 2.70
CA GLU A 34 5.81 -6.17 2.98
C GLU A 34 4.30 -6.25 2.77
N PHE A 35 3.89 -7.08 1.83
CA PHE A 35 2.50 -7.44 1.62
C PHE A 35 2.39 -8.95 1.83
N TYR A 36 1.78 -9.36 2.93
CA TYR A 36 1.63 -10.79 3.23
C TYR A 36 0.51 -11.39 2.39
N GLY A 37 0.65 -12.64 1.95
CA GLY A 37 -0.40 -13.32 1.19
C GLY A 37 0.14 -14.46 0.32
N PRO A 38 -0.74 -15.33 -0.20
CA PRO A 38 -0.35 -16.36 -1.18
C PRO A 38 0.03 -15.75 -2.53
N GLU A 39 0.83 -16.48 -3.31
CA GLU A 39 1.34 -16.07 -4.64
C GLU A 39 0.24 -15.77 -5.68
N VAL A 40 -0.99 -16.23 -5.45
CA VAL A 40 -2.14 -15.90 -6.31
C VAL A 40 -2.48 -14.41 -6.27
N ILE A 41 -2.08 -13.68 -5.21
CA ILE A 41 -2.19 -12.22 -5.14
C ILE A 41 -0.96 -11.62 -5.84
N PRO A 42 -1.11 -10.93 -6.98
CA PRO A 42 0.04 -10.55 -7.83
C PRO A 42 1.09 -9.65 -7.15
N TYR A 43 0.67 -8.89 -6.15
CA TYR A 43 1.49 -7.94 -5.40
C TYR A 43 1.84 -8.41 -3.98
N ALA A 44 1.60 -9.69 -3.64
CA ALA A 44 2.10 -10.26 -2.40
C ALA A 44 3.60 -10.55 -2.46
N GLY A 45 4.30 -10.22 -1.38
CA GLY A 45 5.74 -10.43 -1.26
C GLY A 45 6.46 -9.37 -0.43
N THR A 46 7.79 -9.37 -0.55
CA THR A 46 8.68 -8.39 0.07
C THR A 46 9.47 -7.68 -1.01
N TYR A 47 9.55 -6.35 -0.93
CA TYR A 47 10.20 -5.50 -1.91
C TYR A 47 11.20 -4.60 -1.21
N GLU A 48 12.47 -4.66 -1.62
CA GLU A 48 13.57 -3.92 -0.99
C GLU A 48 14.22 -2.94 -1.98
N GLY A 49 14.34 -1.69 -1.55
CA GLY A 49 14.87 -0.58 -2.33
C GLY A 49 13.87 0.03 -3.31
N LEU A 50 14.15 1.26 -3.75
CA LEU A 50 13.26 2.07 -4.59
C LEU A 50 12.78 1.36 -5.86
N ASN A 51 13.65 0.63 -6.56
CA ASN A 51 13.28 -0.03 -7.81
C ASN A 51 12.24 -1.15 -7.59
N ARG A 52 12.38 -1.93 -6.52
CA ARG A 52 11.41 -2.98 -6.19
C ARG A 52 10.13 -2.38 -5.64
N ALA A 53 10.22 -1.33 -4.82
CA ALA A 53 9.05 -0.61 -4.32
C ALA A 53 8.23 0.04 -5.43
N ARG A 54 8.87 0.65 -6.44
CA ARG A 54 8.19 1.11 -7.66
C ARG A 54 7.39 -0.01 -8.32
N GLY A 55 8.04 -1.17 -8.53
CA GLY A 55 7.40 -2.33 -9.13
C GLY A 55 6.19 -2.84 -8.33
N PHE A 56 6.21 -2.74 -6.99
CA PHE A 56 5.04 -3.02 -6.17
C PHE A 56 3.86 -2.12 -6.51
N PHE A 57 4.03 -0.79 -6.50
CA PHE A 57 2.94 0.15 -6.80
C PHE A 57 2.41 0.00 -8.23
N GLU A 58 3.30 -0.21 -9.21
CA GLU A 58 2.92 -0.51 -10.60
C GLU A 58 2.11 -1.81 -10.69
N THR A 59 2.49 -2.85 -9.95
CA THR A 59 1.77 -4.12 -9.91
C THR A 59 0.39 -3.97 -9.27
N VAL A 60 0.27 -3.23 -8.16
CA VAL A 60 -1.03 -2.96 -7.52
C VAL A 60 -1.97 -2.23 -8.49
N LEU A 61 -1.54 -1.09 -9.04
CA LEU A 61 -2.36 -0.25 -9.93
C LEU A 61 -2.78 -0.96 -11.23
N SER A 62 -1.95 -1.89 -11.71
CA SER A 62 -2.27 -2.72 -12.89
C SER A 62 -3.05 -4.00 -12.58
N SER A 63 -3.19 -4.39 -11.30
CA SER A 63 -3.88 -5.63 -10.89
C SER A 63 -5.31 -5.40 -10.41
N VAL A 64 -5.62 -4.21 -9.89
CA VAL A 64 -6.94 -3.89 -9.35
C VAL A 64 -7.53 -2.59 -9.89
N ASP A 65 -8.85 -2.52 -9.93
CA ASP A 65 -9.60 -1.26 -9.95
C ASP A 65 -9.92 -0.88 -8.50
N ILE A 66 -9.55 0.34 -8.10
CA ILE A 66 -9.80 0.86 -6.75
C ILE A 66 -11.12 1.65 -6.79
N HIS A 67 -12.15 1.13 -6.11
CA HIS A 67 -13.45 1.81 -6.01
C HIS A 67 -13.55 2.64 -4.74
N GLN A 68 -12.94 2.14 -3.67
CA GLN A 68 -12.90 2.77 -2.36
C GLN A 68 -11.54 2.50 -1.72
N PHE A 69 -10.94 3.55 -1.20
CA PHE A 69 -9.75 3.50 -0.36
C PHE A 69 -9.87 4.64 0.65
N ASP A 70 -10.40 4.31 1.82
CA ASP A 70 -10.77 5.29 2.83
C ASP A 70 -9.89 5.08 4.07
N PRO A 71 -8.80 5.85 4.21
CA PRO A 71 -8.07 5.96 5.47
C PRO A 71 -8.96 6.62 6.54
N GLU A 72 -9.24 5.90 7.63
CA GLU A 72 -10.19 6.33 8.66
C GLU A 72 -9.47 6.90 9.88
N GLU A 73 -8.44 6.21 10.39
CA GLU A 73 -7.68 6.64 11.56
C GLU A 73 -6.18 6.70 11.24
N PHE A 74 -5.52 7.76 11.72
CA PHE A 74 -4.07 7.92 11.67
C PHE A 74 -3.55 8.03 13.09
N ILE A 75 -2.77 7.03 13.51
CA ILE A 75 -2.16 6.96 14.84
C ILE A 75 -0.66 7.15 14.65
N CYS A 76 -0.07 8.12 15.33
CA CYS A 76 1.35 8.44 15.19
C CYS A 76 2.03 8.45 16.56
N GLU A 77 3.15 7.74 16.66
CA GLU A 77 4.06 7.78 17.80
C GLU A 77 5.51 7.82 17.30
N GLY A 78 6.19 8.95 17.51
CA GLY A 78 7.56 9.16 17.03
C GLY A 78 7.64 9.09 15.51
N ASP A 79 8.36 8.08 15.01
CA ASP A 79 8.59 7.83 13.58
C ASP A 79 7.61 6.79 12.98
N LYS A 80 6.68 6.27 13.78
CA LYS A 80 5.73 5.23 13.37
C LYS A 80 4.35 5.83 13.12
N VAL A 81 3.77 5.44 11.99
CA VAL A 81 2.38 5.75 11.64
C VAL A 81 1.64 4.44 11.44
N VAL A 82 0.50 4.31 12.09
CA VAL A 82 -0.47 3.25 11.84
C VAL A 82 -1.69 3.89 11.22
N VAL A 83 -2.15 3.33 10.10
CA VAL A 83 -3.38 3.77 9.44
C VAL A 83 -4.35 2.61 9.42
N THR A 84 -5.56 2.80 9.91
CA THR A 84 -6.66 1.86 9.71
C THR A 84 -7.64 2.44 8.71
N GLY A 85 -8.37 1.57 8.01
CA GLY A 85 -9.42 2.01 7.12
C GLY A 85 -10.07 0.86 6.38
N HIS A 86 -10.83 1.22 5.37
CA HIS A 86 -11.60 0.30 4.56
C HIS A 86 -11.26 0.44 3.08
N LEU A 87 -11.29 -0.69 2.35
CA LEU A 87 -11.09 -0.72 0.91
C LEU A 87 -12.10 -1.62 0.20
N ARG A 88 -12.44 -1.20 -1.02
CA ARG A 88 -13.18 -2.00 -1.99
C ARG A 88 -12.51 -1.91 -3.35
N LEU A 89 -12.13 -3.07 -3.88
CA LEU A 89 -11.39 -3.21 -5.11
C LEU A 89 -12.07 -4.24 -6.03
N THR A 90 -11.68 -4.25 -7.30
CA THR A 90 -11.98 -5.35 -8.21
C THR A 90 -10.68 -5.91 -8.77
N ALA A 91 -10.47 -7.22 -8.65
CA ALA A 91 -9.37 -7.92 -9.31
C ALA A 91 -9.59 -7.89 -10.83
N ARG A 92 -8.69 -7.24 -11.57
CA ARG A 92 -8.86 -7.03 -13.02
C ARG A 92 -8.86 -8.34 -13.82
N SER A 93 -8.11 -9.35 -13.38
CA SER A 93 -7.99 -10.64 -14.08
C SER A 93 -9.29 -11.44 -14.08
N THR A 94 -10.10 -11.33 -13.03
CA THR A 94 -11.30 -12.15 -12.81
C THR A 94 -12.60 -11.36 -12.77
N GLY A 95 -12.52 -10.04 -12.59
CA GLY A 95 -13.67 -9.16 -12.35
C GLY A 95 -14.32 -9.33 -10.97
N ARG A 96 -13.70 -10.10 -10.05
CA ARG A 96 -14.24 -10.35 -8.71
C ARG A 96 -13.86 -9.25 -7.73
N GLU A 97 -14.75 -8.97 -6.79
CA GLU A 97 -14.54 -7.94 -5.78
C GLU A 97 -13.64 -8.41 -4.64
N ILE A 98 -12.91 -7.45 -4.07
CA ILE A 98 -12.15 -7.58 -2.84
C ILE A 98 -12.67 -6.48 -1.92
N GLU A 99 -13.16 -6.87 -0.74
CA GLU A 99 -13.61 -5.93 0.28
C GLU A 99 -12.94 -6.31 1.59
N SER A 100 -12.33 -5.33 2.26
CA SER A 100 -11.53 -5.57 3.46
C SER A 100 -11.31 -4.29 4.24
N ASP A 101 -11.30 -4.42 5.56
CA ASP A 101 -10.58 -3.48 6.40
C ASP A 101 -9.07 -3.70 6.23
N PHE A 102 -8.28 -2.65 6.39
CA PHE A 102 -6.83 -2.73 6.33
C PHE A 102 -6.20 -2.04 7.54
N VAL A 103 -4.98 -2.49 7.87
CA VAL A 103 -4.04 -1.74 8.69
C VAL A 103 -2.74 -1.58 7.91
N HIS A 104 -2.28 -0.34 7.74
CA HIS A 104 -0.94 -0.05 7.25
C HIS A 104 -0.06 0.32 8.44
N VAL A 105 1.09 -0.33 8.58
CA VAL A 105 2.09 0.01 9.60
C VAL A 105 3.33 0.55 8.91
N ILE A 106 3.57 1.85 9.09
CA ILE A 106 4.60 2.62 8.41
C ILE A 106 5.67 3.07 9.42
N THR A 107 6.93 3.03 9.01
CA THR A 107 8.03 3.76 9.67
C THR A 107 8.56 4.82 8.71
N VAL A 108 8.66 6.06 9.19
CA VAL A 108 9.12 7.22 8.43
C VAL A 108 10.54 7.58 8.89
N ALA A 109 11.46 7.71 7.95
CA ALA A 109 12.81 8.21 8.20
C ALA A 109 13.17 9.25 7.13
N ASP A 110 13.80 10.35 7.54
CA ASP A 110 14.18 11.44 6.64
C ASP A 110 13.00 11.95 5.79
N GLU A 111 11.85 12.14 6.44
CA GLU A 111 10.58 12.60 5.82
C GLU A 111 10.06 11.68 4.70
N LYS A 112 10.46 10.41 4.72
CA LYS A 112 10.14 9.40 3.69
C LYS A 112 9.75 8.06 4.31
N TRP A 113 8.97 7.26 3.60
CA TRP A 113 8.67 5.88 4.02
C TRP A 113 9.92 5.01 3.96
N LEU A 114 10.33 4.46 5.11
CA LEU A 114 11.41 3.47 5.24
C LEU A 114 10.86 2.05 5.29
N LEU A 115 9.74 1.83 5.96
CA LEU A 115 9.07 0.53 6.03
C LEU A 115 7.57 0.72 5.86
N PHE A 116 6.96 -0.07 4.99
CA PHE A 116 5.50 -0.17 4.85
C PHE A 116 5.10 -1.64 4.95
N ARG A 117 4.10 -1.93 5.78
CA ARG A 117 3.54 -3.26 5.94
C ARG A 117 2.02 -3.19 5.83
N ASP A 118 1.47 -4.01 4.95
CA ASP A 118 0.04 -4.12 4.73
C ASP A 118 -0.55 -5.31 5.51
N PHE A 119 -1.66 -5.05 6.19
CA PHE A 119 -2.47 -6.05 6.86
C PHE A 119 -3.94 -5.90 6.43
N MET A 120 -4.27 -6.45 5.27
CA MET A 120 -5.66 -6.66 4.84
C MET A 120 -6.09 -8.14 4.95
N ASN A 121 -7.36 -8.42 4.68
CA ASN A 121 -7.89 -9.77 4.60
C ASN A 121 -7.46 -10.45 3.29
N THR A 122 -6.29 -11.08 3.34
CA THR A 122 -5.68 -11.77 2.19
C THR A 122 -6.46 -12.99 1.72
N VAL A 123 -7.36 -13.54 2.54
CA VAL A 123 -8.27 -14.61 2.11
C VAL A 123 -9.26 -14.10 1.07
N GLU A 124 -9.80 -12.88 1.26
CA GLU A 124 -10.71 -12.27 0.27
C GLU A 124 -9.97 -11.89 -1.01
N ALA A 125 -8.76 -11.31 -0.88
CA ALA A 125 -7.91 -11.04 -2.04
C ALA A 125 -7.57 -12.33 -2.83
N ALA A 126 -7.19 -13.41 -2.13
CA ALA A 126 -6.86 -14.67 -2.78
C ALA A 126 -8.06 -15.30 -3.50
N LYS A 127 -9.27 -15.25 -2.91
CA LYS A 127 -10.51 -15.72 -3.56
C LYS A 127 -10.84 -14.92 -4.82
N ALA A 128 -10.60 -13.61 -4.79
CA ALA A 128 -10.87 -12.75 -5.93
C ALA A 128 -9.91 -13.02 -7.09
N PHE A 129 -8.62 -13.26 -6.82
CA PHE A 129 -7.62 -13.55 -7.86
C PHE A 129 -7.60 -15.01 -8.33
N ALA A 130 -8.13 -15.95 -7.54
CA ALA A 130 -8.25 -17.33 -7.96
C ALA A 130 -9.31 -17.49 -9.07
N GLU A 131 -9.00 -18.32 -10.08
CA GLU A 131 -9.95 -18.72 -11.14
C GLU A 131 -11.15 -19.51 -10.58
#